data_AF-A0A1I1L974-F1
#
_entry.id   AF-A0A1I1L974-F1
#
_cell.length_a   1.000
_cell.length_b   1.000
_cell.length_c   1.000
_cell.angle_alpha   90.00
_cell.angle_beta   90.00
_cell.angle_gamma   90.00
#
_symmetry.space_group_name_H-M   'P 1'
#
loop_
_entity.id
_entity.type
_entity.pdbx_description
1 polymer ?
#
loop_
_entity_poly.entity_id
_entity_poly.type
_entity_poly.pdbx_seq_one_letter_code
_entity_poly.pdbx_strand_id
1 'polypeptide(L)'
;MKNQYVGDVGDYGKYSLLRAFSESGVKVGINWYLTEDDGSNDGKHISYLEKEDMRRYDPAVFDALKKLVDNGDRSVQAVQDAGIISDALYFDGLLKIQGNPPEKEHRRITWFNKSMGALDGADLIFMDPDNGLMDNNDYLAKDADKYIFPNEVKRYYNEGYNVVYYCHKGRRTYTQWDDYKNVMFDRIPDAKPVILTFHKGTQRSYIFLIHPKDFVRYRKIIEEIKRRWRNLFSEEFTNKGDVAGAPSGEKMTVTKSDGTVITLEIRADGQIQMKSTSRPNEYRVQSVDLFCREIGY
;
A
#
# COMPACT_ATOMS: atom_id res chain seq x y z
N MET A 1 2.61 -3.21 -14.60
CA MET A 1 1.24 -3.69 -14.88
C MET A 1 1.12 -4.09 -16.35
N LYS A 2 0.20 -5.01 -16.68
CA LYS A 2 -0.24 -5.34 -18.05
C LYS A 2 -1.76 -5.53 -18.07
N ASN A 3 -2.41 -5.31 -19.21
CA ASN A 3 -3.87 -5.47 -19.32
C ASN A 3 -4.27 -6.93 -19.07
N GLN A 4 -3.55 -7.88 -19.65
CA GLN A 4 -3.84 -9.32 -19.51
C GLN A 4 -3.87 -9.85 -18.05
N TYR A 5 -3.35 -9.08 -17.08
CA TYR A 5 -3.38 -9.45 -15.65
C TYR A 5 -4.69 -9.08 -14.96
N VAL A 6 -5.44 -8.10 -15.48
CA VAL A 6 -6.65 -7.56 -14.85
C VAL A 6 -7.63 -8.67 -14.47
N GLY A 7 -8.10 -8.66 -13.23
CA GLY A 7 -9.05 -9.64 -12.70
C GLY A 7 -8.41 -10.80 -11.95
N ASP A 8 -7.08 -10.89 -11.91
CA ASP A 8 -6.36 -11.82 -11.05
C ASP A 8 -6.73 -11.61 -9.56
N VAL A 9 -6.61 -12.65 -8.74
CA VAL A 9 -6.87 -12.53 -7.29
C VAL A 9 -5.97 -11.48 -6.61
N GLY A 10 -4.78 -11.22 -7.16
CA GLY A 10 -3.94 -10.12 -6.72
C GLY A 10 -4.56 -8.75 -6.95
N ASP A 11 -5.25 -8.55 -8.09
CA ASP A 11 -5.95 -7.31 -8.41
C ASP A 11 -7.19 -7.12 -7.53
N TYR A 12 -7.86 -8.21 -7.15
CA TYR A 12 -8.93 -8.15 -6.14
C TYR A 12 -8.42 -7.55 -4.82
N GLY A 13 -7.29 -8.07 -4.30
CA GLY A 13 -6.67 -7.52 -3.09
C GLY A 13 -6.19 -6.08 -3.26
N LYS A 14 -5.57 -5.76 -4.40
CA LYS A 14 -5.08 -4.43 -4.77
C LYS A 14 -6.20 -3.40 -4.79
N TYR A 15 -7.24 -3.63 -5.59
CA TYR A 15 -8.32 -2.67 -5.74
C TYR A 15 -9.14 -2.54 -4.46
N SER A 16 -9.30 -3.61 -3.69
CA SER A 16 -9.95 -3.52 -2.38
C SER A 16 -9.16 -2.70 -1.37
N LEU A 17 -7.82 -2.83 -1.37
CA LEU A 17 -6.94 -1.99 -0.56
C LEU A 17 -7.09 -0.52 -0.94
N LEU A 18 -6.99 -0.19 -2.23
CA LEU A 18 -7.08 1.19 -2.71
C LEU A 18 -8.49 1.78 -2.50
N ARG A 19 -9.53 0.98 -2.71
CA ARG A 19 -10.93 1.37 -2.49
C ARG A 19 -11.16 1.77 -1.03
N ALA A 20 -10.63 1.02 -0.07
CA ALA A 20 -10.73 1.37 1.35
C ALA A 20 -10.11 2.75 1.69
N PHE A 21 -9.02 3.14 1.01
CA PHE A 21 -8.48 4.50 1.11
C PHE A 21 -9.44 5.54 0.51
N SER A 22 -9.95 5.29 -0.70
CA SER A 22 -10.91 6.21 -1.34
C SER A 22 -12.19 6.42 -0.53
N GLU A 23 -12.77 5.35 0.03
CA GLU A 23 -13.97 5.41 0.88
C GLU A 23 -13.71 6.15 2.19
N SER A 24 -12.45 6.24 2.62
CA SER A 24 -12.02 7.02 3.78
C SER A 24 -11.67 8.48 3.43
N GLY A 25 -12.08 8.93 2.24
CA GLY A 25 -11.88 10.28 1.72
C GLY A 25 -10.44 10.61 1.34
N VAL A 26 -9.60 9.61 1.07
CA VAL A 26 -8.25 9.81 0.54
C VAL A 26 -8.32 9.78 -0.98
N LYS A 27 -7.93 10.87 -1.64
CA LYS A 27 -7.92 10.90 -3.10
C LYS A 27 -6.77 10.05 -3.64
N VAL A 28 -7.09 8.93 -4.27
CA VAL A 28 -6.11 7.96 -4.76
C VAL A 28 -5.69 8.30 -6.18
N GLY A 29 -4.40 8.43 -6.44
CA GLY A 29 -3.81 8.44 -7.77
C GLY A 29 -3.20 7.08 -8.10
N ILE A 30 -3.46 6.51 -9.26
CA ILE A 30 -2.88 5.25 -9.70
C ILE A 30 -1.98 5.49 -10.91
N ASN A 31 -0.69 5.25 -10.70
CA ASN A 31 0.29 5.19 -11.76
C ASN A 31 0.49 3.72 -12.17
N TRP A 32 -0.18 3.30 -13.25
CA TRP A 32 0.11 2.03 -13.86
C TRP A 32 1.38 2.16 -14.68
N TYR A 33 2.41 1.45 -14.25
CA TYR A 33 3.60 1.20 -15.06
C TYR A 33 3.25 0.18 -16.15
N LEU A 34 2.39 0.62 -17.08
CA LEU A 34 1.71 -0.20 -18.06
C LEU A 34 2.70 -0.57 -19.17
N THR A 35 2.95 -1.86 -19.33
CA THR A 35 3.75 -2.40 -20.43
C THR A 35 2.86 -3.18 -21.39
N GLU A 36 3.36 -3.45 -22.60
CA GLU A 36 2.61 -4.26 -23.57
C GLU A 36 2.34 -5.66 -23.04
N ASP A 37 1.19 -6.22 -23.39
CA ASP A 37 0.92 -7.64 -23.16
C ASP A 37 2.00 -8.50 -23.82
N ASP A 38 2.46 -9.53 -23.13
CA ASP A 38 3.54 -10.41 -23.60
C ASP A 38 3.06 -11.82 -23.95
N GLY A 39 1.73 -12.04 -23.91
CA GLY A 39 1.13 -13.33 -24.21
C GLY A 39 1.47 -14.44 -23.21
N SER A 40 2.02 -14.08 -22.04
CA SER A 40 2.33 -15.04 -20.98
C SER A 40 1.05 -15.64 -20.39
N ASN A 41 1.25 -16.74 -19.65
CA ASN A 41 0.15 -17.42 -18.96
C ASN A 41 -0.17 -16.80 -17.58
N ASP A 42 0.47 -15.69 -17.22
CA ASP A 42 0.27 -15.00 -15.94
C ASP A 42 -1.10 -14.27 -15.95
N GLY A 43 -1.69 -14.07 -14.77
CA GLY A 43 -3.02 -13.45 -14.63
C GLY A 43 -4.19 -14.42 -14.82
N LYS A 44 -3.98 -15.74 -14.71
CA LYS A 44 -5.02 -16.77 -14.84
C LYS A 44 -5.71 -17.14 -13.52
N HIS A 45 -5.37 -16.50 -12.40
CA HIS A 45 -6.05 -16.80 -11.13
C HIS A 45 -7.39 -16.08 -11.02
N ILE A 46 -8.26 -16.29 -12.01
CA ILE A 46 -9.64 -15.78 -12.07
C ILE A 46 -10.66 -16.76 -11.48
N SER A 47 -10.26 -18.01 -11.23
CA SER A 47 -11.18 -19.06 -10.73
C SER A 47 -11.77 -18.80 -9.34
N TYR A 48 -11.28 -17.79 -8.61
CA TYR A 48 -11.91 -17.33 -7.37
C TYR A 48 -13.25 -16.61 -7.64
N LEU A 49 -13.43 -16.04 -8.82
CA LEU A 49 -14.67 -15.36 -9.23
C LEU A 49 -15.84 -16.35 -9.37
N GLU A 50 -15.56 -17.64 -9.57
CA GLU A 50 -16.57 -18.69 -9.65
C GLU A 50 -16.94 -19.29 -8.29
N LYS A 51 -16.08 -19.13 -7.27
CA LYS A 51 -16.25 -19.76 -5.96
C LYS A 51 -16.95 -18.88 -4.93
N GLU A 52 -17.08 -17.58 -5.22
CA GLU A 52 -17.66 -16.54 -4.35
C GLU A 52 -17.05 -16.40 -2.94
N ASP A 53 -16.04 -17.21 -2.57
CA ASP A 53 -15.40 -17.23 -1.25
C ASP A 53 -14.80 -15.87 -0.87
N MET A 54 -14.27 -15.17 -1.87
CA MET A 54 -13.68 -13.85 -1.71
C MET A 54 -14.74 -12.73 -1.69
N ARG A 55 -15.92 -12.92 -2.30
CA ARG A 55 -16.96 -11.88 -2.44
C ARG A 55 -17.34 -11.24 -1.11
N ARG A 56 -17.33 -12.02 -0.03
CA ARG A 56 -17.68 -11.56 1.33
C ARG A 56 -16.81 -10.41 1.88
N TYR A 57 -15.57 -10.25 1.40
CA TYR A 57 -14.64 -9.27 1.95
C TYR A 57 -14.89 -7.88 1.35
N ASP A 58 -15.10 -7.83 0.04
CA ASP A 58 -15.50 -6.64 -0.73
C ASP A 58 -16.31 -7.09 -1.95
N PRO A 59 -17.64 -7.08 -1.84
CA PRO A 59 -18.52 -7.48 -2.93
C PRO A 59 -18.44 -6.54 -4.13
N ALA A 60 -18.19 -5.25 -3.91
CA ALA A 60 -18.17 -4.25 -4.99
C ALA A 60 -17.00 -4.50 -5.94
N VAL A 61 -15.80 -4.72 -5.40
CA VAL A 61 -14.62 -5.05 -6.20
C VAL A 61 -14.79 -6.42 -6.86
N PHE A 62 -15.34 -7.40 -6.13
CA PHE A 62 -15.54 -8.75 -6.66
C PHE A 62 -16.50 -8.75 -7.86
N ASP A 63 -17.67 -8.14 -7.72
CA ASP A 63 -18.70 -8.11 -8.76
C ASP A 63 -18.23 -7.33 -9.99
N ALA A 64 -17.49 -6.23 -9.79
CA ALA A 64 -16.88 -5.48 -10.88
C ALA A 64 -15.87 -6.33 -11.65
N LEU A 65 -14.91 -6.98 -10.94
CA LEU A 65 -13.92 -7.84 -11.60
C LEU A 65 -14.55 -9.04 -12.29
N LYS A 66 -15.57 -9.66 -11.68
CA LYS A 66 -16.33 -10.75 -12.31
C LYS A 66 -16.94 -10.30 -13.64
N LYS A 67 -17.61 -9.15 -13.65
CA LYS A 67 -18.20 -8.58 -14.87
C LYS A 67 -17.15 -8.31 -15.95
N LEU A 68 -16.00 -7.74 -15.59
CA LEU A 68 -14.91 -7.49 -16.55
C LEU A 68 -14.37 -8.79 -17.16
N VAL A 69 -14.16 -9.81 -16.33
CA VAL A 69 -13.68 -11.12 -16.79
C VAL A 69 -14.71 -11.85 -17.65
N ASP A 70 -15.99 -11.89 -17.23
CA ASP A 70 -17.07 -12.55 -17.96
C ASP A 70 -17.32 -11.89 -19.33
N ASN A 71 -17.10 -10.57 -19.44
CA ASN A 71 -17.20 -9.83 -20.70
C ASN A 71 -15.93 -9.92 -21.58
N GLY A 72 -14.83 -10.49 -21.06
CA GLY A 72 -13.54 -10.51 -21.74
C GLY A 72 -12.82 -9.15 -21.81
N ASP A 73 -13.30 -8.13 -21.11
CA ASP A 73 -12.73 -6.78 -21.11
C ASP A 73 -11.76 -6.58 -19.93
N ARG A 74 -10.59 -7.21 -20.08
CA ARG A 74 -9.54 -7.24 -19.06
C ARG A 74 -8.51 -6.15 -19.35
N SER A 75 -8.90 -4.90 -19.17
CA SER A 75 -8.03 -3.74 -19.40
C SER A 75 -8.03 -2.79 -18.20
N VAL A 76 -6.94 -2.04 -18.01
CA VAL A 76 -6.89 -0.99 -16.97
C VAL A 76 -7.90 0.12 -17.24
N GLN A 77 -8.23 0.37 -18.51
CA GLN A 77 -9.30 1.30 -18.89
C GLN A 77 -10.66 0.79 -18.39
N ALA A 78 -10.97 -0.50 -18.58
CA ALA A 78 -12.24 -1.05 -18.10
C ALA A 78 -12.35 -1.02 -16.56
N VAL A 79 -11.23 -1.11 -15.84
CA VAL A 79 -11.19 -0.89 -14.39
C VAL A 79 -11.52 0.56 -14.02
N GLN A 80 -11.01 1.53 -14.78
CA GLN A 80 -11.33 2.96 -14.61
C GLN A 80 -12.83 3.20 -14.83
N ASP A 81 -13.35 2.71 -15.96
CA ASP A 81 -14.74 2.89 -16.37
C ASP A 81 -15.73 2.21 -15.42
N ALA A 82 -15.30 1.10 -14.78
CA ALA A 82 -16.06 0.42 -13.75
C ALA A 82 -16.17 1.22 -12.44
N GLY A 83 -15.37 2.28 -12.24
CA GLY A 83 -15.44 3.15 -11.07
C GLY A 83 -15.17 2.42 -9.75
N ILE A 84 -14.31 1.39 -9.77
CA ILE A 84 -14.05 0.53 -8.60
C ILE A 84 -13.48 1.35 -7.42
N ILE A 85 -12.71 2.40 -7.73
CA ILE A 85 -12.08 3.29 -6.76
C ILE A 85 -12.66 4.68 -7.01
N SER A 86 -13.42 5.20 -6.05
CA SER A 86 -14.17 6.46 -6.19
C SER A 86 -13.22 7.65 -6.29
N ASP A 87 -13.52 8.58 -7.19
CA ASP A 87 -12.79 9.83 -7.44
C ASP A 87 -11.27 9.66 -7.66
N ALA A 88 -10.86 8.47 -8.13
CA ALA A 88 -9.46 8.18 -8.40
C ALA A 88 -8.93 8.92 -9.62
N LEU A 89 -7.66 9.30 -9.56
CA LEU A 89 -6.88 9.79 -10.69
C LEU A 89 -6.06 8.65 -11.28
N TYR A 90 -5.86 8.70 -12.59
CA TYR A 90 -5.39 7.57 -13.35
C TYR A 90 -4.32 8.01 -14.35
N PHE A 91 -3.22 7.27 -14.39
CA PHE A 91 -2.23 7.38 -15.44
C PHE A 91 -1.86 6.00 -15.97
N ASP A 92 -2.33 5.71 -17.18
CA ASP A 92 -2.23 4.45 -17.91
C ASP A 92 -1.40 4.59 -19.21
N GLY A 93 -0.57 5.65 -19.29
CA GLY A 93 0.31 5.86 -20.42
C GLY A 93 1.22 4.65 -20.65
N LEU A 94 1.23 4.11 -21.86
CA LEU A 94 2.09 2.97 -22.20
C LEU A 94 3.57 3.33 -22.01
N LEU A 95 4.25 2.57 -21.16
CA LEU A 95 5.64 2.77 -20.81
C LEU A 95 6.53 1.94 -21.74
N LYS A 96 7.19 2.62 -22.67
CA LYS A 96 8.14 2.04 -23.62
C LYS A 96 9.46 2.80 -23.60
N ILE A 97 10.50 2.15 -23.09
CA ILE A 97 11.86 2.70 -23.02
C ILE A 97 12.76 2.08 -24.12
N GLN A 98 12.39 2.36 -25.37
CA GLN A 98 13.13 1.93 -26.57
C GLN A 98 14.08 3.03 -27.06
N GLY A 99 15.14 2.65 -27.77
CA GLY A 99 16.14 3.57 -28.32
C GLY A 99 17.55 3.33 -27.76
N ASN A 100 18.47 4.24 -28.08
CA ASN A 100 19.80 4.29 -27.49
C ASN A 100 19.74 4.72 -26.00
N PRO A 101 20.82 4.57 -25.20
CA PRO A 101 20.76 4.84 -23.76
C PRO A 101 20.22 6.23 -23.38
N PRO A 102 20.67 7.35 -24.00
CA PRO A 102 20.07 8.67 -23.74
C PRO A 102 18.58 8.76 -24.05
N GLU A 103 18.13 8.16 -25.16
CA GLU A 103 16.71 8.15 -25.53
C GLU A 103 15.85 7.37 -24.53
N LYS A 104 16.35 6.23 -24.03
CA LYS A 104 15.65 5.43 -23.02
C LYS A 104 15.42 6.24 -21.74
N GLU A 105 16.47 6.87 -21.23
CA GLU A 105 16.40 7.71 -20.03
C GLU A 105 15.45 8.89 -20.25
N HIS A 106 15.58 9.61 -21.35
CA HIS A 106 14.72 10.75 -21.67
C HIS A 106 13.24 10.35 -21.77
N ARG A 107 12.93 9.23 -22.43
CA ARG A 107 11.56 8.69 -22.52
C ARG A 107 11.01 8.33 -21.15
N ARG A 108 11.83 7.71 -20.28
CA ARG A 108 11.41 7.35 -18.93
C ARG A 108 11.08 8.58 -18.09
N ILE A 109 11.97 9.58 -18.09
CA ILE A 109 11.76 10.85 -17.38
C ILE A 109 10.51 11.57 -17.91
N THR A 110 10.36 11.64 -19.24
CA THR A 110 9.21 12.29 -19.87
C THR A 110 7.89 11.58 -19.51
N TRP A 111 7.88 10.26 -19.55
CA TRP A 111 6.72 9.45 -19.15
C TRP A 111 6.37 9.68 -17.68
N PHE A 112 7.37 9.69 -16.79
CA PHE A 112 7.16 9.92 -15.37
C PHE A 112 6.64 11.35 -15.11
N ASN A 113 7.15 12.37 -15.78
CA ASN A 113 6.65 13.73 -15.64
C ASN A 113 5.19 13.88 -16.11
N LYS A 114 4.75 13.14 -17.14
CA LYS A 114 3.34 13.08 -17.51
C LYS A 114 2.48 12.47 -16.41
N SER A 115 2.97 11.40 -15.76
CA SER A 115 2.29 10.79 -14.63
C SER A 115 2.12 11.75 -13.44
N MET A 116 3.12 12.60 -13.17
CA MET A 116 3.02 13.64 -12.14
C MET A 116 1.89 14.63 -12.44
N GLY A 117 1.77 15.09 -13.69
CA GLY A 117 0.70 16.01 -14.09
C GLY A 117 -0.69 15.37 -14.10
N ALA A 118 -0.81 14.11 -14.53
CA ALA A 118 -2.08 13.40 -14.56
C ALA A 118 -2.62 13.05 -13.16
N LEU A 119 -1.72 12.89 -12.19
CA LEU A 119 -2.05 12.52 -10.81
C LEU A 119 -2.02 13.73 -9.85
N ASP A 120 -1.96 14.94 -10.41
CA ASP A 120 -1.97 16.17 -9.62
C ASP A 120 -3.24 16.27 -8.75
N GLY A 121 -3.03 16.61 -7.48
CA GLY A 121 -4.09 16.67 -6.48
C GLY A 121 -4.57 15.33 -5.94
N ALA A 122 -3.80 14.24 -6.11
CA ALA A 122 -3.94 13.03 -5.29
C ALA A 122 -3.36 13.24 -3.87
N ASP A 123 -3.87 12.50 -2.89
CA ASP A 123 -3.30 12.40 -1.53
C ASP A 123 -2.35 11.21 -1.40
N LEU A 124 -2.70 10.10 -2.07
CA LEU A 124 -1.95 8.85 -2.09
C LEU A 124 -1.71 8.41 -3.53
N ILE A 125 -0.44 8.24 -3.92
CA ILE A 125 -0.08 7.69 -5.22
C ILE A 125 0.30 6.22 -5.07
N PHE A 126 -0.45 5.36 -5.75
CA PHE A 126 -0.14 3.95 -5.91
C PHE A 126 0.65 3.72 -7.19
N MET A 127 1.83 3.14 -7.05
CA MET A 127 2.71 2.79 -8.17
C MET A 127 2.61 1.28 -8.43
N ASP A 128 2.20 0.88 -9.63
CA ASP A 128 1.87 -0.52 -9.99
C ASP A 128 2.84 -1.13 -11.04
N PRO A 129 4.12 -1.38 -10.68
CA PRO A 129 5.05 -2.11 -11.54
C PRO A 129 4.70 -3.60 -11.61
N ASP A 130 5.24 -4.32 -12.59
CA ASP A 130 5.13 -5.78 -12.60
C ASP A 130 5.98 -6.43 -11.49
N ASN A 131 7.20 -5.91 -11.28
CA ASN A 131 8.23 -6.58 -10.49
C ASN A 131 8.61 -5.87 -9.17
N GLY A 132 8.10 -4.66 -8.96
CA GLY A 132 8.43 -3.79 -7.82
C GLY A 132 9.47 -2.72 -8.14
N LEU A 133 10.16 -2.26 -7.11
CA LEU A 133 11.34 -1.40 -7.13
C LEU A 133 12.58 -2.10 -7.71
N MET A 134 13.35 -1.39 -8.54
CA MET A 134 14.74 -1.67 -8.90
C MET A 134 15.67 -0.69 -8.16
N ASP A 135 16.49 -1.16 -7.25
CA ASP A 135 17.19 -0.36 -6.24
C ASP A 135 18.30 0.58 -6.76
N ASN A 136 18.83 0.34 -7.95
CA ASN A 136 20.00 1.06 -8.50
C ASN A 136 19.65 2.17 -9.52
N ASN A 137 18.37 2.45 -9.78
CA ASN A 137 17.93 3.39 -10.82
C ASN A 137 18.51 3.07 -12.23
N ASP A 138 18.79 1.81 -12.55
CA ASP A 138 19.34 1.44 -13.85
C ASP A 138 18.25 1.40 -14.94
N TYR A 139 18.05 2.54 -15.60
CA TYR A 139 17.11 2.68 -16.71
C TYR A 139 17.49 1.87 -17.96
N LEU A 140 18.72 1.36 -18.03
CA LEU A 140 19.25 0.61 -19.16
C LEU A 140 19.14 -0.89 -18.96
N ALA A 141 18.87 -1.33 -17.73
CA ALA A 141 18.63 -2.71 -17.39
C ALA A 141 17.55 -3.33 -18.30
N LYS A 142 17.74 -4.61 -18.58
CA LYS A 142 16.73 -5.39 -19.30
C LYS A 142 15.42 -5.38 -18.50
N ASP A 143 14.31 -5.16 -19.19
CA ASP A 143 12.96 -5.08 -18.59
C ASP A 143 12.81 -3.96 -17.54
N ALA A 144 13.61 -2.88 -17.61
CA ALA A 144 13.54 -1.74 -16.69
C ALA A 144 12.15 -1.06 -16.63
N ASP A 145 11.35 -1.18 -17.69
CA ASP A 145 9.95 -0.74 -17.73
C ASP A 145 9.02 -1.52 -16.79
N LYS A 146 9.40 -2.75 -16.41
CA LYS A 146 8.64 -3.58 -15.46
C LYS A 146 8.85 -3.20 -13.99
N TYR A 147 9.68 -2.20 -13.73
CA TYR A 147 10.05 -1.74 -12.39
C TYR A 147 9.75 -0.25 -12.19
N ILE A 148 9.62 0.13 -10.92
CA ILE A 148 9.74 1.52 -10.49
C ILE A 148 11.15 1.79 -9.99
N PHE A 149 11.52 3.07 -9.93
CA PHE A 149 12.85 3.48 -9.48
C PHE A 149 12.81 4.29 -8.18
N PRO A 150 13.82 4.17 -7.29
CA PRO A 150 13.89 4.94 -6.06
C PRO A 150 13.74 6.45 -6.25
N ASN A 151 14.28 7.00 -7.34
CA ASN A 151 14.16 8.43 -7.64
C ASN A 151 12.72 8.84 -7.94
N GLU A 152 11.92 7.97 -8.54
CA GLU A 152 10.50 8.20 -8.84
C GLU A 152 9.66 8.19 -7.56
N VAL A 153 9.88 7.18 -6.71
CA VAL A 153 9.25 7.09 -5.39
C VAL A 153 9.58 8.32 -4.55
N LYS A 154 10.87 8.71 -4.52
CA LYS A 154 11.33 9.91 -3.81
C LYS A 154 10.76 11.18 -4.39
N ARG A 155 10.62 11.28 -5.71
CA ARG A 155 10.06 12.46 -6.36
C ARG A 155 8.60 12.65 -5.99
N TYR A 156 7.76 11.61 -6.04
CA TYR A 156 6.38 11.70 -5.55
C TYR A 156 6.33 12.11 -4.08
N TYR A 157 7.09 11.44 -3.22
CA TYR A 157 7.07 11.74 -1.79
C TYR A 157 7.45 13.20 -1.49
N ASN A 158 8.53 13.69 -2.12
CA ASN A 158 9.04 15.05 -1.93
C ASN A 158 8.09 16.14 -2.45
N GLU A 159 7.22 15.82 -3.42
CA GLU A 159 6.19 16.72 -3.92
C GLU A 159 4.93 16.71 -3.03
N GLY A 160 4.98 16.02 -1.88
CA GLY A 160 3.95 16.07 -0.84
C GLY A 160 2.95 14.92 -0.88
N TYR A 161 3.07 14.00 -1.85
CA TYR A 161 2.22 12.81 -1.95
C TYR A 161 2.61 11.76 -0.91
N ASN A 162 1.62 11.10 -0.30
CA ASN A 162 1.87 9.80 0.31
C ASN A 162 2.07 8.78 -0.83
N VAL A 163 2.96 7.81 -0.64
CA VAL A 163 3.28 6.85 -1.70
C VAL A 163 3.04 5.43 -1.22
N VAL A 164 2.46 4.61 -2.07
CA VAL A 164 2.44 3.16 -1.91
C VAL A 164 2.87 2.51 -3.20
N TYR A 165 3.75 1.52 -3.12
CA TYR A 165 4.12 0.75 -4.31
C TYR A 165 3.92 -0.74 -4.10
N TYR A 166 3.50 -1.36 -5.20
CA TYR A 166 3.33 -2.80 -5.28
C TYR A 166 4.69 -3.50 -5.43
N CYS A 167 4.85 -4.65 -4.77
CA CYS A 167 5.97 -5.55 -4.97
C CYS A 167 5.53 -7.01 -4.97
N HIS A 168 6.05 -7.79 -5.93
CA HIS A 168 5.90 -9.23 -5.94
C HIS A 168 6.91 -9.89 -4.97
N LYS A 169 6.43 -10.43 -3.84
CA LYS A 169 7.28 -11.02 -2.81
C LYS A 169 7.90 -12.36 -3.20
N GLY A 170 7.14 -13.20 -3.92
CA GLY A 170 7.50 -14.60 -4.23
C GLY A 170 8.75 -14.84 -5.09
N ARG A 171 9.52 -13.80 -5.43
CA ARG A 171 10.77 -13.91 -6.23
C ARG A 171 12.04 -13.77 -5.38
N ARG A 172 11.91 -13.71 -4.05
CA ARG A 172 13.01 -13.38 -3.13
C ARG A 172 13.06 -14.38 -1.98
N THR A 173 14.27 -14.67 -1.49
CA THR A 173 14.46 -15.34 -0.19
C THR A 173 14.02 -14.40 0.94
N TYR A 174 13.89 -14.94 2.16
CA TYR A 174 13.55 -14.12 3.33
C TYR A 174 14.54 -12.95 3.53
N THR A 175 15.85 -13.22 3.49
CA THR A 175 16.89 -12.18 3.64
C THR A 175 16.82 -11.13 2.53
N GLN A 176 16.67 -11.56 1.28
CA GLN A 176 16.53 -10.65 0.15
C GLN A 176 15.27 -9.78 0.28
N TRP A 177 14.18 -10.33 0.78
CA TRP A 177 12.96 -9.59 1.04
C TRP A 177 13.14 -8.59 2.19
N ASP A 178 13.84 -8.99 3.25
CA ASP A 178 14.11 -8.15 4.41
C ASP A 178 14.97 -6.93 4.03
N ASP A 179 16.04 -7.12 3.25
CA ASP A 179 16.84 -6.00 2.73
C ASP A 179 16.00 -5.11 1.80
N TYR A 180 15.27 -5.73 0.89
CA TYR A 180 14.52 -5.04 -0.16
C TYR A 180 13.44 -4.10 0.39
N LYS A 181 12.67 -4.55 1.39
CA LYS A 181 11.59 -3.72 1.95
C LYS A 181 12.11 -2.52 2.75
N ASN A 182 13.40 -2.49 3.11
CA ASN A 182 14.02 -1.38 3.82
C ASN A 182 14.57 -0.27 2.90
N VAL A 183 14.85 -0.57 1.62
CA VAL A 183 15.56 0.31 0.67
C VAL A 183 15.02 1.75 0.64
N MET A 184 13.70 1.93 0.56
CA MET A 184 13.14 3.28 0.47
C MET A 184 13.10 4.02 1.80
N PHE A 185 13.08 3.31 2.93
CA PHE A 185 13.10 3.92 4.26
C PHE A 185 14.48 4.43 4.68
N ASP A 186 15.54 3.90 4.07
CA ASP A 186 16.89 4.46 4.19
C ASP A 186 17.05 5.72 3.32
N ARG A 187 16.34 5.78 2.19
CA ARG A 187 16.40 6.92 1.24
C ARG A 187 15.48 8.07 1.60
N ILE A 188 14.42 7.80 2.36
CA ILE A 188 13.43 8.78 2.83
C ILE A 188 13.23 8.57 4.35
N PRO A 189 14.19 8.99 5.19
CA PRO A 189 14.17 8.69 6.62
C PRO A 189 12.97 9.26 7.38
N ASP A 190 12.40 10.36 6.88
CA ASP A 190 11.24 11.03 7.48
C ASP A 190 9.92 10.32 7.22
N ALA A 191 9.87 9.43 6.22
CA ALA A 191 8.67 8.67 5.90
C ALA A 191 8.36 7.66 7.00
N LYS A 192 7.08 7.57 7.37
CA LYS A 192 6.58 6.55 8.28
C LYS A 192 6.26 5.28 7.48
N PRO A 193 6.94 4.15 7.75
CA PRO A 193 6.75 2.91 7.02
C PRO A 193 5.46 2.20 7.42
N VAL A 194 4.76 1.65 6.43
CA VAL A 194 3.80 0.54 6.63
C VAL A 194 3.96 -0.45 5.49
N ILE A 195 4.01 -1.75 5.79
CA ILE A 195 4.10 -2.79 4.76
C ILE A 195 2.93 -3.75 4.96
N LEU A 196 2.04 -3.83 3.98
CA LEU A 196 0.92 -4.78 3.99
C LEU A 196 1.16 -5.89 2.98
N THR A 197 0.98 -7.14 3.39
CA THR A 197 1.13 -8.29 2.52
C THR A 197 -0.20 -9.01 2.36
N PHE A 198 -0.60 -9.19 1.10
CA PHE A 198 -1.75 -9.99 0.71
C PHE A 198 -1.32 -11.44 0.46
N HIS A 199 -2.04 -12.39 1.07
CA HIS A 199 -1.63 -13.80 1.13
C HIS A 199 -2.38 -14.75 0.19
N LYS A 200 -3.39 -14.29 -0.56
CA LYS A 200 -4.12 -15.15 -1.50
C LYS A 200 -3.43 -15.16 -2.87
N GLY A 201 -3.09 -16.35 -3.37
CA GLY A 201 -2.32 -16.51 -4.59
C GLY A 201 -0.82 -16.31 -4.35
N THR A 202 -0.11 -15.72 -5.32
CA THR A 202 1.28 -15.29 -5.10
C THR A 202 1.30 -14.15 -4.09
N GLN A 203 2.23 -14.19 -3.13
CA GLN A 203 2.33 -13.15 -2.11
C GLN A 203 2.74 -11.81 -2.74
N ARG A 204 1.98 -10.78 -2.41
CA ARG A 204 2.12 -9.42 -2.94
C ARG A 204 2.13 -8.46 -1.76
N SER A 205 3.08 -7.53 -1.77
CA SER A 205 3.26 -6.58 -0.68
C SER A 205 3.09 -5.16 -1.20
N TYR A 206 2.50 -4.32 -0.37
CA TYR A 206 2.24 -2.91 -0.61
C TYR A 206 3.04 -2.13 0.41
N ILE A 207 4.06 -1.42 -0.07
CA ILE A 207 5.01 -0.69 0.78
C ILE A 207 4.62 0.78 0.76
N PHE A 208 4.17 1.29 1.90
CA PHE A 208 3.75 2.67 2.10
C PHE A 208 4.88 3.51 2.69
N LEU A 209 5.04 4.71 2.13
CA LEU A 209 5.83 5.80 2.65
C LEU A 209 4.87 6.95 2.95
N ILE A 210 4.59 7.16 4.23
CA ILE A 210 3.54 8.08 4.68
C ILE A 210 4.20 9.30 5.33
N HIS A 211 3.76 10.49 4.94
CA HIS A 211 4.17 11.72 5.60
C HIS A 211 3.75 11.71 7.07
N PRO A 212 4.59 12.19 8.01
CA PRO A 212 4.27 12.18 9.43
C PRO A 212 2.91 12.79 9.79
N LYS A 213 2.50 13.86 9.08
CA LYS A 213 1.21 14.53 9.28
C LYS A 213 -0.01 13.65 8.96
N ASP A 214 0.14 12.68 8.06
CA ASP A 214 -0.96 11.83 7.58
C ASP A 214 -0.95 10.44 8.24
N PHE A 215 0.12 10.11 8.97
CA PHE A 215 0.37 8.77 9.48
C PHE A 215 -0.77 8.23 10.33
N VAL A 216 -1.28 9.00 11.30
CA VAL A 216 -2.40 8.57 12.16
C VAL A 216 -3.65 8.26 11.35
N ARG A 217 -3.99 9.12 10.37
CA ARG A 217 -5.15 8.91 9.49
C ARG A 217 -5.00 7.61 8.69
N TYR A 218 -3.84 7.41 8.06
CA TYR A 218 -3.59 6.24 7.21
C TYR A 218 -3.52 4.95 8.04
N ARG A 219 -2.95 4.99 9.25
CA ARG A 219 -2.92 3.86 10.18
C ARG A 219 -4.32 3.39 10.55
N LYS A 220 -5.27 4.30 10.80
CA LYS A 220 -6.67 3.94 11.07
C LYS A 220 -7.28 3.13 9.92
N ILE A 221 -7.12 3.59 8.68
CA ILE A 221 -7.60 2.90 7.47
C ILE A 221 -6.96 1.51 7.36
N ILE A 222 -5.64 1.42 7.54
CA ILE A 222 -4.89 0.17 7.47
C ILE A 222 -5.33 -0.85 8.53
N GLU A 223 -5.56 -0.42 9.77
CA GLU A 223 -6.05 -1.32 10.83
C GLU A 223 -7.47 -1.82 10.56
N GLU A 224 -8.34 -0.99 9.98
CA GLU A 224 -9.66 -1.43 9.55
C GLU A 224 -9.59 -2.49 8.44
N ILE A 225 -8.69 -2.31 7.47
CA ILE A 225 -8.44 -3.32 6.43
C ILE A 225 -7.96 -4.62 7.07
N LYS A 226 -6.92 -4.58 7.92
CA LYS A 226 -6.40 -5.77 8.62
C LYS A 226 -7.49 -6.50 9.42
N ARG A 227 -8.39 -5.75 10.07
CA ARG A 227 -9.52 -6.29 10.83
C ARG A 227 -10.56 -6.94 9.93
N ARG A 228 -11.01 -6.25 8.87
CA ARG A 228 -12.05 -6.72 7.94
C ARG A 228 -11.54 -7.89 7.08
N TRP A 229 -10.27 -7.86 6.71
CA TRP A 229 -9.58 -8.83 5.86
C TRP A 229 -8.63 -9.74 6.64
N ARG A 230 -9.04 -10.10 7.86
CA ARG A 230 -8.23 -10.94 8.75
C ARG A 230 -7.76 -12.20 8.02
N ASN A 231 -6.47 -12.51 8.18
CA ASN A 231 -5.76 -13.63 7.52
C ASN A 231 -5.48 -13.46 6.02
N LEU A 232 -6.04 -12.44 5.35
CA LEU A 232 -5.72 -12.13 3.96
C LEU A 232 -4.69 -11.01 3.85
N PHE A 233 -4.79 -10.00 4.70
CA PHE A 233 -3.75 -8.99 4.88
C PHE A 233 -3.04 -9.18 6.21
N SER A 234 -1.71 -9.17 6.18
CA SER A 234 -0.87 -9.01 7.37
C SER A 234 0.03 -7.79 7.23
N GLU A 235 0.54 -7.31 8.37
CA GLU A 235 1.54 -6.26 8.39
C GLU A 235 2.92 -6.86 8.62
N GLU A 236 3.91 -6.34 7.89
CA GLU A 236 5.32 -6.66 8.07
C GLU A 236 6.07 -5.42 8.58
N PHE A 237 7.11 -5.64 9.38
CA PHE A 237 7.92 -4.57 9.93
C PHE A 237 9.26 -4.44 9.22
N THR A 238 9.79 -3.22 9.18
CA THR A 238 11.15 -2.91 8.76
C THR A 238 12.16 -3.36 9.82
N ASN A 239 13.46 -3.21 9.53
CA ASN A 239 14.51 -3.41 10.54
C ASN A 239 14.38 -2.45 11.75
N LYS A 240 13.58 -1.37 11.63
CA LYS A 240 13.25 -0.43 12.71
C LYS A 240 12.13 -0.94 13.63
N GLY A 241 11.54 -2.12 13.36
CA GLY A 241 10.50 -2.74 14.18
C GLY A 241 9.11 -2.07 14.06
N ASP A 242 8.29 -2.20 15.10
CA ASP A 242 6.97 -1.58 15.18
C ASP A 242 7.08 -0.08 15.49
N VAL A 243 7.29 0.71 14.44
CA VAL A 243 7.34 2.18 14.53
C VAL A 243 5.99 2.79 14.91
N ALA A 244 4.88 2.09 14.67
CA ALA A 244 3.54 2.54 15.03
C ALA A 244 3.35 2.48 16.55
N GLY A 245 3.92 1.45 17.19
CA GLY A 245 3.93 1.29 18.64
C GLY A 245 4.97 2.08 19.42
N ALA A 246 5.81 2.85 18.74
CA ALA A 246 6.75 3.73 19.42
C ALA A 246 6.01 4.80 20.24
N PRO A 247 6.46 5.14 21.45
CA PRO A 247 5.95 6.28 22.20
C PRO A 247 6.05 7.58 21.41
N SER A 248 4.99 8.39 21.42
CA SER A 248 5.02 9.77 20.92
C SER A 248 5.78 10.73 21.86
N GLY A 249 5.99 10.31 23.12
CA GLY A 249 6.59 11.11 24.19
C GLY A 249 5.57 11.73 25.15
N GLU A 250 4.29 11.82 24.75
CA GLU A 250 3.21 12.28 25.62
C GLU A 250 2.71 11.14 26.51
N LYS A 251 2.72 11.38 27.83
CA LYS A 251 2.23 10.42 28.82
C LYS A 251 1.53 11.11 29.98
N MET A 252 0.56 10.42 30.54
CA MET A 252 -0.07 10.76 31.82
C MET A 252 -0.05 9.57 32.76
N THR A 253 -0.02 9.84 34.06
CA THR A 253 -0.01 8.81 35.10
C THR A 253 -1.14 9.05 36.09
N VAL A 254 -1.84 7.98 36.47
CA VAL A 254 -2.87 7.99 37.50
C VAL A 254 -2.47 7.00 38.59
N THR A 255 -2.41 7.47 39.84
CA THR A 255 -2.16 6.62 41.00
C THR A 255 -3.48 6.26 41.66
N LYS A 256 -3.76 4.96 41.77
CA LYS A 256 -4.92 4.43 42.49
C LYS A 256 -4.71 4.51 44.00
N SER A 257 -5.81 4.42 44.75
CA SER A 257 -5.80 4.39 46.22
C SER A 257 -4.98 3.23 46.81
N ASP A 258 -4.80 2.15 46.06
CA ASP A 258 -3.97 0.99 46.45
C ASP A 258 -2.47 1.17 46.12
N GLY A 259 -2.07 2.36 45.63
CA GLY A 259 -0.69 2.66 45.21
C GLY A 259 -0.33 2.19 43.80
N THR A 260 -1.23 1.50 43.09
CA THR A 260 -1.00 1.10 41.70
C THR A 260 -0.92 2.33 40.80
N VAL A 261 0.14 2.45 40.01
CA VAL A 261 0.28 3.51 39.00
C VAL A 261 -0.15 2.95 37.65
N ILE A 262 -1.08 3.64 36.99
CA ILE A 262 -1.43 3.44 35.59
C ILE A 262 -0.73 4.52 34.78
N THR A 263 0.04 4.11 33.78
CA THR A 263 0.64 5.02 32.80
C THR A 263 -0.11 4.89 31.48
N LEU A 264 -0.63 6.00 30.98
CA LEU A 264 -1.23 6.14 29.66
C LEU A 264 -0.23 6.88 28.79
N GLU A 265 0.10 6.34 27.63
CA GLU A 265 1.09 6.89 26.71
C GLU A 265 0.51 6.89 25.30
N ILE A 266 0.58 8.03 24.61
CA ILE A 266 0.15 8.11 23.21
C ILE A 266 1.24 7.47 22.35
N ARG A 267 0.83 6.56 21.46
CA ARG A 267 1.69 5.90 20.47
C ARG A 267 1.81 6.76 19.21
N ALA A 268 2.83 6.50 18.40
CA ALA A 268 3.03 7.18 17.12
C ALA A 268 1.88 6.95 16.13
N ASP A 269 1.15 5.84 16.25
CA ASP A 269 -0.08 5.55 15.49
C ASP A 269 -1.34 6.26 16.03
N GLY A 270 -1.21 7.09 17.07
CA GLY A 270 -2.31 7.81 17.70
C GLY A 270 -3.18 6.96 18.61
N GLN A 271 -2.81 5.71 18.89
CA GLN A 271 -3.49 4.87 19.89
C GLN A 271 -2.96 5.16 21.31
N ILE A 272 -3.73 4.78 22.31
CA ILE A 272 -3.34 4.89 23.72
C ILE A 272 -2.82 3.53 24.18
N GLN A 273 -1.59 3.53 24.69
CA GLN A 273 -1.00 2.40 25.39
C GLN A 273 -1.15 2.58 26.90
N MET A 274 -1.73 1.59 27.57
CA MET A 274 -1.91 1.60 29.02
C MET A 274 -1.03 0.54 29.67
N LYS A 275 -0.23 0.95 30.67
CA LYS A 275 0.62 0.08 31.49
C LYS A 275 0.23 0.21 32.96
N SER A 276 0.36 -0.85 33.75
CA SER A 276 0.11 -0.83 35.19
C SER A 276 1.28 -1.39 35.97
N THR A 277 1.67 -0.75 37.08
CA THR A 277 2.68 -1.30 37.99
C THR A 277 2.26 -2.61 38.64
N SER A 278 0.95 -2.89 38.72
CA SER A 278 0.41 -4.17 39.21
C SER A 278 0.61 -5.32 38.21
N ARG A 279 0.81 -5.00 36.92
CA ARG A 279 1.04 -5.95 35.84
C ARG A 279 2.15 -5.44 34.91
N PRO A 280 3.41 -5.42 35.37
CA PRO A 280 4.50 -4.71 34.70
C PRO A 280 4.85 -5.26 33.30
N ASN A 281 4.47 -6.51 33.01
CA ASN A 281 4.73 -7.18 31.73
C ASN A 281 3.51 -7.17 30.78
N GLU A 282 2.40 -6.55 31.19
CA GLU A 282 1.20 -6.42 30.36
C GLU A 282 1.00 -4.96 29.95
N TYR A 283 0.49 -4.78 28.73
CA TYR A 283 -0.04 -3.50 28.30
C TYR A 283 -1.30 -3.73 27.48
N ARG A 284 -2.17 -2.72 27.46
CA ARG A 284 -3.32 -2.66 26.56
C ARG A 284 -3.14 -1.54 25.58
N VAL A 285 -3.61 -1.73 24.35
CA VAL A 285 -3.64 -0.70 23.32
C VAL A 285 -5.05 -0.56 22.81
N GLN A 286 -5.54 0.67 22.73
CA GLN A 286 -6.87 0.98 22.24
C GLN A 286 -6.93 2.35 21.55
N SER A 287 -7.97 2.56 20.74
CA SER A 287 -8.22 3.88 20.16
C SER A 287 -8.59 4.88 21.25
N VAL A 288 -8.31 6.16 20.98
CA VAL A 288 -8.74 7.27 21.85
C VAL A 288 -10.26 7.24 22.05
N ASP A 289 -11.03 6.98 20.99
CA ASP A 289 -12.49 6.92 21.07
C ASP A 289 -12.99 5.81 22.02
N LEU A 290 -12.36 4.63 21.97
CA LEU A 290 -12.72 3.53 22.89
C LEU A 290 -12.34 3.88 24.33
N PHE A 291 -11.17 4.48 24.53
CA PHE A 291 -10.74 4.96 25.85
C PHE A 291 -11.69 6.02 26.42
N CYS A 292 -12.07 7.02 25.63
CA CYS A 292 -13.03 8.05 26.03
C CYS A 292 -14.38 7.43 26.46
N ARG A 293 -14.90 6.49 25.67
CA ARG A 293 -16.13 5.76 26.01
C ARG A 293 -16.01 4.98 27.32
N GLU A 294 -14.87 4.32 27.56
CA GLU A 294 -14.63 3.56 28.79
C GLU A 294 -14.58 4.44 30.05
N ILE A 295 -14.16 5.70 29.91
CA ILE A 295 -14.14 6.68 31.01
C ILE A 295 -15.41 7.54 31.09
N GLY A 296 -16.41 7.25 30.25
CA GLY A 296 -17.73 7.91 30.30
C GLY A 296 -17.83 9.26 29.58
N TYR A 297 -16.97 9.51 28.58
CA TYR A 297 -17.12 10.61 27.62
C TYR A 297 -17.92 10.14 26.39
#